data_AF-A0A523C633-F1
#
_entry.id   AF-A0A523C633-F1
#
_cell.length_a   1.000
_cell.length_b   1.000
_cell.length_c   1.000
_cell.angle_alpha   90.00
_cell.angle_beta   90.00
_cell.angle_gamma   90.00
#
_symmetry.space_group_name_H-M   'P 1'
#
loop_
_entity.id
_entity.type
_entity.pdbx_description
1 polymer ?
#
loop_
_entity_poly.entity_id
_entity_poly.type
_entity_poly.pdbx_seq_one_letter_code
_entity_poly.pdbx_strand_id
1 'polypeptide(L)'
;MGRYFFISGCVVAVLHLAELTSSEALAQLVALLAAHQTVFLASGLLGALALVCASLLFGGIGFFNILYIMAKVVNGLAQLLLCAMSLASLLFWFDNPGVNLWLEAGGTLSVVLYAWLYGAAFSLRIFDFNYPIKDVLLSYSVLPFACMAVFWLGGFVL
;
A
#
# COMPACT_ATOMS: atom_id res chain seq x y z
N MET A 1 10.37 3.75 8.05
CA MET A 1 9.88 4.59 6.93
C MET A 1 10.95 4.98 5.90
N GLY A 2 12.16 5.38 6.31
CA GLY A 2 13.13 6.04 5.40
C GLY A 2 13.47 5.33 4.08
N ARG A 3 13.74 4.01 4.09
CA ARG A 3 14.22 3.30 2.89
C ARG A 3 13.16 3.19 1.79
N TYR A 4 11.94 2.76 2.10
CA TYR A 4 10.89 2.59 1.09
C TYR A 4 10.31 3.92 0.64
N PHE A 5 10.24 4.90 1.54
CA PHE A 5 9.88 6.27 1.17
C PHE A 5 10.91 6.88 0.22
N PHE A 6 12.20 6.71 0.48
CA PHE A 6 13.27 7.19 -0.39
C PHE A 6 13.24 6.49 -1.76
N ILE A 7 13.15 5.16 -1.80
CA ILE A 7 13.06 4.41 -3.06
C ILE A 7 11.84 4.87 -3.87
N SER A 8 10.68 4.97 -3.22
CA SER A 8 9.46 5.42 -3.86
C SER A 8 9.57 6.87 -4.34
N GLY A 9 10.17 7.76 -3.55
CA GLY A 9 10.41 9.15 -3.94
C GLY A 9 11.35 9.26 -5.13
N CYS A 10 12.42 8.47 -5.18
CA CYS A 10 13.33 8.41 -6.33
C CYS A 10 12.63 7.92 -7.60
N VAL A 11 11.83 6.85 -7.51
CA VAL A 11 11.07 6.32 -8.66
C VAL A 11 10.09 7.37 -9.17
N VAL A 12 9.37 8.02 -8.26
CA VAL A 12 8.39 9.06 -8.58
C VAL A 12 9.06 10.30 -9.18
N ALA A 13 10.21 10.73 -8.63
CA ALA A 13 10.99 11.85 -9.17
C ALA A 13 11.54 11.55 -10.58
N VAL A 14 12.03 10.34 -10.82
CA VAL A 14 12.50 9.91 -12.16
C VAL A 14 11.35 9.90 -13.16
N LEU A 15 10.17 9.41 -12.78
CA LEU A 15 8.99 9.40 -13.65
C LEU A 15 8.50 10.82 -13.97
N HIS A 16 8.53 11.73 -13.00
CA HIS A 16 8.17 13.14 -13.20
C HIS A 16 9.19 13.87 -14.09
N LEU A 17 10.50 13.68 -13.86
CA LEU A 17 11.56 14.25 -14.70
C LEU A 17 11.56 13.70 -16.12
N ALA A 18 10.99 12.51 -16.34
CA ALA A 18 10.88 11.88 -17.64
C ALA A 18 9.57 12.23 -18.39
N GLU A 19 8.74 13.14 -17.86
CA GLU A 19 7.44 13.56 -18.43
C GLU A 19 6.47 12.38 -18.73
N LEU A 20 6.69 11.23 -18.08
CA LEU A 20 5.89 10.01 -18.26
C LEU A 20 4.57 10.04 -17.46
N THR A 21 4.18 11.19 -16.92
CA THR A 21 2.90 11.44 -16.22
C THR A 21 1.75 11.64 -17.20
N SER A 22 1.70 10.88 -18.30
CA SER A 22 0.63 11.02 -19.28
C SER A 22 -0.72 10.69 -18.63
N SER A 23 -1.65 11.63 -18.72
CA SER A 23 -3.03 11.50 -18.22
C SER A 23 -3.73 10.25 -18.77
N GLU A 24 -3.32 9.77 -19.94
CA GLU A 24 -3.79 8.55 -20.57
C GLU A 24 -3.38 7.27 -19.84
N ALA A 25 -2.11 7.15 -19.41
CA ALA A 25 -1.64 6.00 -18.63
C ALA A 25 -2.34 5.94 -17.27
N LEU A 26 -2.61 7.10 -16.69
CA LEU A 26 -3.40 7.21 -15.46
C LEU A 26 -4.85 6.78 -15.67
N ALA A 27 -5.52 7.28 -16.72
CA ALA A 27 -6.90 6.93 -17.03
C ALA A 27 -7.07 5.42 -17.26
N GLN A 28 -6.11 4.78 -17.93
CA GLN A 28 -6.10 3.32 -18.11
C GLN A 28 -5.91 2.57 -16.79
N LEU A 29 -5.01 3.03 -15.92
CA LEU A 29 -4.80 2.42 -14.60
C LEU A 29 -6.06 2.53 -13.73
N VAL A 30 -6.68 3.72 -13.70
CA VAL A 30 -7.93 3.98 -12.95
C VAL A 30 -9.07 3.13 -13.50
N ALA A 31 -9.24 3.07 -14.82
CA ALA A 31 -10.27 2.24 -15.46
C ALA A 31 -10.09 0.74 -15.16
N LEU A 32 -8.85 0.25 -15.17
CA LEU A 32 -8.55 -1.15 -14.85
C LEU A 32 -8.81 -1.48 -13.38
N LEU A 33 -8.45 -0.57 -12.47
CA LEU A 33 -8.73 -0.70 -11.04
C LEU A 33 -10.23 -0.67 -10.75
N ALA A 34 -10.97 0.25 -11.38
CA ALA A 34 -12.41 0.36 -11.23
C ALA A 34 -13.12 -0.90 -11.75
N ALA A 35 -12.68 -1.44 -12.88
CA ALA A 35 -13.26 -2.65 -13.46
C ALA A 35 -13.04 -3.92 -12.59
N HIS A 36 -11.96 -3.97 -11.81
CA HIS A 36 -11.58 -5.16 -11.03
C HIS A 36 -11.61 -4.94 -9.52
N GLN A 37 -12.27 -3.88 -9.05
CA GLN A 37 -12.26 -3.43 -7.66
C GLN A 37 -12.65 -4.54 -6.67
N THR A 38 -13.69 -5.32 -6.99
CA THR A 38 -14.18 -6.43 -6.16
C THR A 38 -13.17 -7.58 -6.08
N VAL A 39 -12.47 -7.87 -7.19
CA VAL A 39 -11.43 -8.91 -7.25
C VAL A 39 -10.21 -8.51 -6.43
N PHE A 40 -9.80 -7.23 -6.50
CA PHE A 40 -8.72 -6.71 -5.67
C PHE A 40 -9.06 -6.73 -4.18
N LEU A 41 -10.28 -6.33 -3.81
CA LEU A 41 -10.74 -6.41 -2.41
C LEU A 41 -10.76 -7.86 -1.89
N ALA A 42 -11.33 -8.77 -2.68
CA ALA A 42 -11.43 -10.18 -2.30
C ALA A 42 -10.05 -10.83 -2.19
N SER A 43 -9.17 -10.65 -3.18
CA SER A 43 -7.80 -11.19 -3.14
C SER A 43 -6.96 -10.57 -2.03
N GLY A 44 -7.16 -9.28 -1.74
CA GLY A 44 -6.57 -8.56 -0.63
C GLY A 44 -6.85 -9.21 0.72
N LEU A 45 -8.14 -9.29 1.04
CA LEU A 45 -8.64 -9.80 2.32
C LEU A 45 -8.41 -11.29 2.46
N LEU A 46 -8.73 -12.09 1.43
CA LEU A 46 -8.52 -13.54 1.46
C LEU A 46 -7.04 -13.88 1.51
N GLY A 47 -6.19 -13.14 0.80
CA GLY A 47 -4.74 -13.34 0.83
C GLY A 47 -4.14 -13.04 2.22
N ALA A 48 -4.55 -11.94 2.84
CA ALA A 48 -4.14 -11.63 4.21
C ALA A 48 -4.63 -12.68 5.22
N LEU A 49 -5.89 -13.10 5.09
CA LEU A 49 -6.49 -14.11 5.98
C LEU A 49 -5.83 -15.48 5.80
N ALA A 50 -5.56 -15.89 4.56
CA ALA A 50 -4.84 -17.11 4.25
C ALA A 50 -3.41 -17.10 4.82
N LEU A 51 -2.70 -15.97 4.72
CA LEU A 51 -1.37 -15.81 5.30
C LEU A 51 -1.41 -15.94 6.83
N VAL A 52 -2.38 -15.30 7.48
CA VAL A 52 -2.58 -15.38 8.94
C VAL A 52 -2.93 -16.81 9.37
N CYS A 53 -3.90 -17.45 8.71
CA CYS A 53 -4.27 -18.84 8.99
C CYS A 53 -3.10 -19.80 8.77
N ALA A 54 -2.35 -19.64 7.68
CA ALA A 54 -1.15 -20.44 7.44
C ALA A 54 -0.11 -20.22 8.55
N SER A 55 0.12 -18.98 8.99
CA SER A 55 1.06 -18.71 10.08
C SER A 55 0.66 -19.35 11.41
N LEU A 56 -0.64 -19.42 11.70
CA LEU A 56 -1.16 -20.08 12.90
C LEU A 56 -1.08 -21.61 12.82
N LEU A 57 -1.43 -22.20 11.67
CA LEU A 57 -1.43 -23.65 11.48
C LEU A 57 -0.02 -24.25 11.39
N PHE A 58 0.90 -23.55 10.72
CA PHE A 58 2.26 -24.03 10.48
C PHE A 58 3.28 -23.49 11.48
N GLY A 59 2.88 -22.65 12.44
CA GLY A 59 3.77 -22.17 13.51
C GLY A 59 4.39 -23.30 14.35
N GLY A 60 3.81 -24.50 14.34
CA GLY A 60 4.35 -25.70 15.00
C GLY A 60 5.08 -26.70 14.09
N ILE A 61 5.16 -26.46 12.78
CA ILE A 61 5.73 -27.38 11.79
C ILE A 61 6.92 -26.69 11.12
N GLY A 62 8.00 -27.42 10.81
CA GLY A 62 9.29 -26.89 10.29
C GLY A 62 9.27 -26.03 9.01
N PHE A 63 8.10 -25.64 8.49
CA PHE A 63 7.90 -24.65 7.43
C PHE A 63 7.99 -23.18 7.89
N PHE A 64 8.23 -22.96 9.18
CA PHE A 64 8.37 -21.65 9.83
C PHE A 64 9.21 -20.64 9.02
N ASN A 65 10.36 -21.06 8.50
CA ASN A 65 11.31 -20.16 7.85
C ASN A 65 10.79 -19.62 6.50
N ILE A 66 10.06 -20.45 5.74
CA ILE A 66 9.51 -20.05 4.43
C ILE A 66 8.35 -19.06 4.63
N LEU A 67 7.43 -19.36 5.54
CA LEU A 67 6.30 -18.48 5.84
C LEU A 67 6.74 -17.15 6.45
N TYR A 68 7.77 -17.17 7.30
CA TYR A 68 8.39 -15.96 7.83
C TYR A 68 8.97 -15.08 6.72
N ILE A 69 9.71 -15.67 5.77
CA ILE A 69 10.24 -14.94 4.62
C ILE A 69 9.11 -14.38 3.75
N MET A 70 8.07 -15.18 3.45
CA MET A 70 6.93 -14.70 2.67
C MET A 70 6.21 -13.54 3.35
N ALA A 71 5.95 -13.62 4.66
CA ALA A 71 5.35 -12.53 5.42
C ALA A 71 6.23 -11.27 5.40
N LYS A 72 7.56 -11.42 5.47
CA LYS A 72 8.51 -10.30 5.36
C LYS A 72 8.47 -9.64 3.98
N VAL A 73 8.38 -10.44 2.92
CA VAL A 73 8.27 -9.95 1.53
C VAL A 73 6.94 -9.22 1.33
N VAL A 74 5.81 -9.81 1.74
CA VAL A 74 4.49 -9.18 1.63
C VAL A 74 4.43 -7.87 2.42
N ASN A 75 4.98 -7.84 3.63
CA ASN A 75 5.08 -6.63 4.44
C ASN A 75 5.93 -5.55 3.74
N GLY A 76 7.09 -5.92 3.17
CA GLY A 76 7.94 -4.98 2.43
C GLY A 76 7.27 -4.44 1.16
N LEU A 77 6.57 -5.30 0.41
CA LEU A 77 5.81 -4.92 -0.78
C LEU A 77 4.66 -3.98 -0.44
N ALA A 78 3.88 -4.28 0.60
CA ALA A 78 2.77 -3.43 1.05
C ALA A 78 3.28 -2.05 1.46
N GLN A 79 4.41 -1.98 2.18
CA GLN A 79 5.05 -0.71 2.55
C GLN A 79 5.48 0.11 1.32
N LEU A 80 6.12 -0.53 0.34
CA LEU A 80 6.58 0.13 -0.88
C LEU A 80 5.41 0.63 -1.73
N LEU A 81 4.38 -0.19 -1.92
CA LEU A 81 3.19 0.16 -2.69
C LEU A 81 2.36 1.27 -2.02
N LEU A 82 2.22 1.26 -0.69
CA LEU A 82 1.56 2.35 0.05
C LEU A 82 2.31 3.68 -0.11
N CYS A 83 3.64 3.66 -0.02
CA CYS A 83 4.45 4.85 -0.26
C CYS A 83 4.34 5.34 -1.71
N ALA A 84 4.41 4.43 -2.69
CA ALA A 84 4.30 4.75 -4.12
C ALA A 84 2.95 5.35 -4.48
N MET A 85 1.87 4.75 -4.01
CA MET A 85 0.52 5.27 -4.22
C MET A 85 0.33 6.64 -3.57
N SER A 86 0.83 6.83 -2.34
CA SER A 86 0.73 8.12 -1.64
C SER A 86 1.48 9.23 -2.38
N LEU A 87 2.72 8.96 -2.81
CA LEU A 87 3.52 9.93 -3.57
C LEU A 87 2.95 10.20 -4.96
N ALA A 88 2.51 9.17 -5.67
CA ALA A 88 1.84 9.32 -6.97
C ALA A 88 0.59 10.20 -6.81
N SER A 89 -0.24 9.93 -5.78
CA SER A 89 -1.44 10.73 -5.54
C SER A 89 -1.11 12.21 -5.32
N LEU A 90 -0.09 12.52 -4.51
CA LEU A 90 0.34 13.89 -4.27
C LEU A 90 0.83 14.58 -5.54
N LEU A 91 1.61 13.90 -6.38
CA LEU A 91 2.05 14.48 -7.65
C LEU A 91 0.87 14.81 -8.56
N PHE A 92 -0.05 13.87 -8.76
CA PHE A 92 -1.20 14.08 -9.64
C PHE A 92 -2.14 15.17 -9.13
N TRP A 93 -2.22 15.38 -7.81
CA TRP A 93 -2.93 16.51 -7.23
C TRP A 93 -2.36 17.86 -7.69
N PHE A 94 -1.04 17.99 -7.73
CA PHE A 94 -0.38 19.23 -8.16
C PHE A 94 -0.36 19.40 -9.68
N ASP A 95 -0.20 18.32 -10.45
CA ASP A 95 -0.16 18.37 -11.93
C ASP A 95 -1.54 18.53 -12.57
N ASN A 96 -2.61 17.95 -12.00
CA ASN A 96 -3.96 17.99 -12.54
C ASN A 96 -5.01 18.18 -11.43
N PRO A 97 -5.41 19.43 -11.10
CA PRO A 97 -6.29 19.75 -9.95
C PRO A 97 -7.75 19.24 -10.05
N GLY A 98 -8.07 18.32 -10.97
CA GLY A 98 -9.38 17.67 -11.10
C GLY A 98 -9.38 16.15 -10.92
N VAL A 99 -8.21 15.50 -10.86
CA VAL A 99 -8.13 14.03 -10.77
C VAL A 99 -7.75 13.61 -9.36
N ASN A 100 -8.75 13.22 -8.58
CA ASN A 100 -8.53 12.74 -7.22
C ASN A 100 -8.42 11.21 -7.20
N LEU A 101 -7.20 10.73 -7.45
CA LEU A 101 -6.86 9.30 -7.39
C LEU A 101 -7.27 8.63 -6.07
N TRP A 102 -7.28 9.35 -4.96
CA TRP A 102 -7.68 8.82 -3.66
C TRP A 102 -9.19 8.52 -3.59
N LEU A 103 -10.03 9.36 -4.19
CA LEU A 103 -11.50 9.20 -4.16
C LEU A 103 -12.00 8.16 -5.15
N GLU A 104 -11.36 8.01 -6.31
CA GLU A 104 -11.86 7.10 -7.36
C GLU A 104 -11.47 5.64 -7.13
N ALA A 105 -10.16 5.37 -7.00
CA ALA A 105 -9.64 4.00 -7.02
C ALA A 105 -8.56 3.72 -5.96
N GLY A 106 -7.79 4.76 -5.58
CA GLY A 106 -6.73 4.70 -4.59
C GLY A 106 -7.22 4.36 -3.19
N GLY A 107 -8.42 4.81 -2.82
CA GLY A 107 -9.04 4.43 -1.54
C GLY A 107 -9.21 2.91 -1.40
N THR A 108 -9.72 2.25 -2.44
CA THR A 108 -9.91 0.79 -2.38
C THR A 108 -8.59 0.04 -2.37
N LEU A 109 -7.62 0.46 -3.19
CA LEU A 109 -6.28 -0.12 -3.19
C LEU A 109 -5.59 0.07 -1.83
N SER A 110 -5.79 1.22 -1.17
CA SER A 110 -5.25 1.50 0.16
C SER A 110 -5.76 0.49 1.19
N VAL A 111 -7.06 0.13 1.15
CA VAL A 111 -7.66 -0.85 2.06
C VAL A 111 -7.04 -2.23 1.86
N VAL A 112 -6.85 -2.65 0.61
CA VAL A 112 -6.18 -3.92 0.25
C VAL A 112 -4.75 -3.94 0.78
N LEU A 113 -3.99 -2.88 0.53
CA LEU A 113 -2.60 -2.78 0.96
C LEU A 113 -2.47 -2.71 2.49
N TYR A 114 -3.42 -2.07 3.18
CA TYR A 114 -3.50 -2.12 4.63
C TYR A 114 -3.82 -3.53 5.12
N ALA A 115 -4.79 -4.23 4.52
CA ALA A 115 -5.08 -5.62 4.90
C ALA A 115 -3.83 -6.52 4.77
N TRP A 116 -3.03 -6.34 3.71
CA TRP A 116 -1.75 -7.03 3.54
C TRP A 116 -0.71 -6.61 4.58
N LEU A 117 -0.57 -5.32 4.84
CA LEU A 117 0.39 -4.80 5.83
C LEU A 117 0.08 -5.34 7.23
N TYR A 118 -1.19 -5.26 7.65
CA TYR A 118 -1.65 -5.75 8.95
C TYR A 118 -1.54 -7.28 9.05
N GLY A 119 -2.00 -8.01 8.02
CA GLY A 119 -1.91 -9.47 7.98
C GLY A 119 -0.46 -9.96 8.06
N ALA A 120 0.43 -9.36 7.27
CA ALA A 120 1.84 -9.72 7.27
C ALA A 120 2.56 -9.32 8.57
N ALA A 121 2.28 -8.15 9.14
CA ALA A 121 2.83 -7.74 10.43
C ALA A 121 2.36 -8.64 11.57
N PHE A 122 1.11 -9.10 11.53
CA PHE A 122 0.57 -10.05 12.50
C PHE A 122 1.21 -11.44 12.36
N SER A 123 1.34 -11.96 11.14
CA SER A 123 2.07 -13.21 10.88
C SER A 123 3.53 -13.13 11.33
N LEU A 124 4.21 -12.01 11.09
CA LEU A 124 5.57 -11.78 11.59
C LEU A 124 5.62 -11.77 13.12
N ARG A 125 4.61 -11.26 13.80
CA ARG A 125 4.54 -11.29 15.27
C ARG A 125 4.30 -12.68 15.85
N ILE A 126 3.50 -13.51 15.16
CA ILE A 126 3.28 -14.91 15.55
C ILE A 126 4.62 -15.66 15.53
N PHE A 127 5.44 -15.40 14.52
CA PHE A 127 6.75 -16.03 14.38
C PHE A 127 7.84 -15.37 15.23
N ASP A 128 7.81 -14.05 15.37
CA ASP A 128 8.76 -13.24 16.13
C ASP A 128 8.00 -12.37 17.13
N PHE A 129 7.91 -12.86 18.38
CA PHE A 129 7.25 -12.16 19.48
C PHE A 129 7.90 -10.81 19.85
N ASN A 130 9.05 -10.44 19.30
CA ASN A 130 9.66 -9.13 19.50
C ASN A 130 9.37 -8.16 18.35
N TYR A 131 8.70 -8.59 17.28
CA TYR A 131 8.43 -7.74 16.13
C TYR A 131 7.58 -6.50 16.51
N PRO A 132 8.06 -5.27 16.26
CA PRO A 132 7.41 -4.04 16.72
C PRO A 132 6.25 -3.63 15.81
N ILE A 133 5.13 -4.34 15.90
CA ILE A 133 3.94 -4.12 15.05
C ILE A 133 3.47 -2.65 15.10
N LYS A 134 3.38 -2.07 16.31
CA LYS A 134 2.82 -0.72 16.51
C LYS A 134 3.64 0.33 15.76
N ASP A 135 4.97 0.29 15.91
CA ASP A 135 5.86 1.27 15.31
C ASP A 135 5.89 1.14 13.78
N VAL A 136 5.79 -0.08 13.26
CA VAL A 136 5.73 -0.34 11.81
C VAL A 136 4.41 0.15 11.23
N LEU A 137 3.27 -0.20 11.82
CA LEU A 137 1.95 0.20 11.29
C LEU A 137 1.73 1.70 11.39
N LEU A 138 2.05 2.31 12.53
CA LEU A 138 1.98 3.77 12.70
C LEU A 138 2.97 4.43 11.72
N SER A 139 4.18 3.89 11.64
CA SER A 139 5.16 4.08 10.57
C SER A 139 4.53 4.40 9.23
N TYR A 140 4.01 3.37 8.60
CA TYR A 140 3.59 3.41 7.19
C TYR A 140 2.18 3.96 6.96
N SER A 141 1.46 4.32 8.03
CA SER A 141 0.14 4.95 7.93
C SER A 141 0.18 6.48 7.97
N VAL A 142 1.23 7.09 8.54
CA VAL A 142 1.35 8.57 8.61
C VAL A 142 1.25 9.22 7.23
N LEU A 143 1.96 8.70 6.23
CA LEU A 143 2.00 9.30 4.90
C LEU A 143 0.66 9.17 4.15
N PRO A 144 0.03 7.98 4.06
CA PRO A 144 -1.32 7.86 3.50
C PRO A 144 -2.34 8.75 4.22
N PHE A 145 -2.31 8.83 5.56
CA PHE A 145 -3.23 9.69 6.32
C PHE A 145 -2.98 11.18 6.05
N ALA A 146 -1.71 11.60 5.97
CA ALA A 146 -1.36 12.97 5.60
C ALA A 146 -1.86 13.29 4.19
N CYS A 147 -1.71 12.36 3.24
CA CYS A 147 -2.26 12.50 1.89
C CYS A 147 -3.78 12.67 1.94
N MET A 148 -4.51 11.76 2.60
CA MET A 148 -5.97 11.86 2.75
C MET A 148 -6.39 13.20 3.36
N ALA A 149 -5.68 13.70 4.38
CA ALA A 149 -5.96 14.99 4.98
C ALA A 149 -5.77 16.16 4.00
N VAL A 150 -4.71 16.13 3.18
CA VAL A 150 -4.46 17.13 2.12
C VAL A 150 -5.56 17.10 1.06
N PHE A 151 -5.97 15.92 0.59
CA PHE A 151 -7.06 15.79 -0.39
C PHE A 151 -8.40 16.26 0.18
N TRP A 152 -8.69 15.90 1.43
CA TRP A 152 -9.94 16.28 2.07
C TRP A 152 -10.01 17.79 2.29
N LEU A 153 -8.94 18.41 2.79
CA LEU A 153 -8.84 19.87 2.94
C LEU A 153 -8.84 20.59 1.58
N GLY A 154 -8.14 20.05 0.58
CA GLY A 154 -8.09 20.59 -0.77
C GLY A 154 -9.43 20.57 -1.49
N GLY A 155 -10.27 19.56 -1.23
CA GLY A 155 -11.64 19.47 -1.74
C GLY A 155 -12.62 20.49 -1.15
N PHE A 156 -12.26 21.24 -0.09
CA PHE A 156 -13.06 22.38 0.41
C PHE A 156 -12.67 23.72 -0.21
N VAL A 157 -11.53 23.79 -0.92
CA VAL A 157 -10.97 25.05 -1.44
C VAL A 157 -11.22 25.23 -2.94
N LEU A 158 -11.59 24.14 -3.65
CA LEU A 158 -12.07 24.13 -5.03
C LEU A 158 -13.60 24.10 -5.07
#